data_AF-A0A976M8Q0-F1
#
_entry.id   AF-A0A976M8Q0-F1
#
_cell.length_a   1.000
_cell.length_b   1.000
_cell.length_c   1.000
_cell.angle_alpha   90.00
_cell.angle_beta   90.00
_cell.angle_gamma   90.00
#
_symmetry.space_group_name_H-M   'P 1'
#
loop_
_entity.id
_entity.type
_entity.pdbx_description
1 polymer ?
#
loop_
_entity_poly.entity_id
_entity_poly.type
_entity_poly.pdbx_seq_one_letter_code
_entity_poly.pdbx_strand_id
1 'polypeptide(L)'
;MISILIINLILLIATECRNVFDVDDKYLLSNLIKQDQERFTLYRLTLSDVPSVTNAEDFKVDLIGSEFLMIRVDNTTIQWRIRLDNRVPNHLVFYPEFAVSLLSSHKRLSTWEVFVRVPKFFDLNPTTLKIDEL
;
A
#
# COMPACT_ATOMS: atom_id res chain seq x y z
N MET A 1 -7.78 -10.35 44.34
CA MET A 1 -8.83 -9.72 43.50
C MET A 1 -8.29 -8.63 42.57
N ILE A 2 -7.36 -7.77 43.00
CA ILE A 2 -6.78 -6.68 42.17
C ILE A 2 -6.04 -7.20 40.92
N SER A 3 -5.28 -8.30 41.03
CA SER A 3 -4.52 -8.85 39.90
C SER A 3 -5.37 -9.35 38.73
N ILE A 4 -6.59 -9.84 38.99
CA ILE A 4 -7.50 -10.33 37.94
C ILE A 4 -8.06 -9.15 37.14
N LEU A 5 -8.33 -8.03 37.82
CA LEU A 5 -8.82 -6.81 37.18
C LEU A 5 -7.78 -6.21 36.22
N ILE A 6 -6.50 -6.24 36.62
CA ILE A 6 -5.39 -5.74 35.80
C ILE A 6 -5.19 -6.61 34.55
N ILE A 7 -5.28 -7.93 34.67
CA ILE A 7 -5.15 -8.85 33.53
C ILE A 7 -6.29 -8.62 32.53
N ASN A 8 -7.52 -8.45 33.02
CA ASN A 8 -8.67 -8.16 32.15
C ASN A 8 -8.54 -6.81 31.46
N LEU A 9 -7.99 -5.79 32.13
CA LEU A 9 -7.74 -4.49 31.52
C LEU A 9 -6.68 -4.56 30.41
N ILE A 10 -5.59 -5.30 30.64
CA ILE A 10 -4.55 -5.51 29.62
C ILE A 10 -5.10 -6.26 28.41
N LEU A 11 -5.91 -7.30 28.65
CA LEU A 11 -6.59 -8.04 27.58
C LEU A 11 -7.53 -7.14 26.79
N LEU A 12 -8.31 -6.29 27.47
CA LEU A 12 -9.24 -5.35 26.82
C LEU A 12 -8.50 -4.35 25.92
N ILE A 13 -7.40 -3.78 26.42
CA ILE A 13 -6.54 -2.87 25.66
C ILE A 13 -5.92 -3.60 24.47
N ALA A 14 -5.44 -4.83 24.65
CA ALA A 14 -4.87 -5.62 23.56
C ALA A 14 -5.91 -5.96 22.48
N THR A 15 -7.17 -6.23 22.84
CA THR A 15 -8.27 -6.45 21.87
C THR A 15 -8.69 -5.17 21.15
N GLU A 16 -8.77 -4.04 21.85
CA GLU A 16 -9.05 -2.73 21.24
C GLU A 16 -7.92 -2.32 20.29
N CYS A 17 -6.66 -2.47 20.70
CA CYS A 17 -5.51 -2.24 19.81
C CYS A 17 -5.58 -3.14 18.57
N ARG A 18 -5.94 -4.42 18.72
CA ARG A 18 -6.07 -5.33 17.58
C ARG A 18 -7.19 -4.89 16.62
N ASN A 19 -8.33 -4.45 17.15
CA ASN A 19 -9.45 -3.92 16.35
C ASN A 19 -9.11 -2.61 15.61
N VAL A 20 -8.22 -1.77 16.16
CA VAL A 20 -7.73 -0.57 15.46
C VAL A 20 -6.80 -0.92 14.29
N PHE A 21 -6.15 -2.09 14.32
CA PHE A 21 -5.37 -2.60 13.18
C PHE A 21 -6.19 -3.48 12.22
N ASP A 22 -7.30 -4.08 12.70
CA ASP A 22 -8.31 -4.81 11.93
C ASP A 22 -9.44 -3.87 11.46
N VAL A 23 -9.10 -2.69 10.92
CA VAL A 23 -10.07 -1.87 10.18
C VAL A 23 -10.49 -2.68 8.95
N ASP A 24 -11.58 -3.43 9.14
CA ASP A 24 -12.30 -4.33 8.24
C ASP A 24 -11.64 -4.60 6.89
N ASP A 25 -10.87 -5.68 6.81
CA ASP A 25 -10.36 -6.28 5.58
C ASP A 25 -11.45 -6.41 4.49
N LYS A 26 -12.73 -6.57 4.87
CA LYS A 26 -13.87 -6.61 3.94
C LYS A 26 -14.14 -5.29 3.22
N TYR A 27 -14.05 -4.15 3.90
CA TYR A 27 -14.22 -2.83 3.26
C TYR A 27 -13.00 -2.47 2.41
N LEU A 28 -11.81 -2.95 2.79
CA LEU A 28 -10.58 -2.78 2.01
C LEU A 28 -10.60 -3.59 0.70
N LEU A 29 -11.20 -4.80 0.71
CA LEU A 29 -11.33 -5.64 -0.48
C LEU A 29 -12.19 -5.00 -1.58
N SER A 30 -13.26 -4.27 -1.23
CA SER A 30 -14.07 -3.56 -2.24
C SER A 30 -13.37 -2.38 -2.89
N ASN A 31 -12.34 -1.83 -2.22
CA ASN A 31 -11.62 -0.65 -2.69
C ASN A 31 -10.38 -1.01 -3.53
N LEU A 32 -9.98 -2.28 -3.54
CA LEU A 32 -8.84 -2.77 -4.32
C LEU A 32 -9.33 -3.54 -5.55
N ILE A 33 -9.04 -2.99 -6.72
CA ILE A 33 -9.27 -3.65 -8.01
C ILE A 33 -7.94 -4.09 -8.57
N LYS A 34 -7.85 -5.38 -8.94
CA LYS A 34 -6.68 -5.96 -9.59
C LYS A 34 -6.99 -6.17 -11.06
N GLN A 35 -6.12 -5.69 -11.94
CA GLN A 35 -6.21 -5.93 -13.37
C GLN A 35 -4.94 -6.63 -13.84
N ASP A 36 -5.12 -7.85 -14.33
CA ASP A 36 -4.02 -8.66 -14.82
C ASP A 36 -3.71 -8.29 -16.26
N GLN A 37 -2.50 -7.79 -16.51
CA GLN A 37 -2.00 -7.47 -17.85
C GLN A 37 -0.91 -8.47 -18.22
N GLU A 38 -0.55 -8.53 -19.50
CA GLU A 38 0.46 -9.49 -19.97
C GLU A 38 1.81 -9.32 -19.24
N ARG A 39 2.29 -8.08 -19.09
CA ARG A 39 3.62 -7.77 -18.54
C ARG A 39 3.63 -7.38 -17.05
N PHE A 40 2.49 -6.98 -16.50
CA PHE A 40 2.39 -6.48 -15.13
C PHE A 40 1.00 -6.75 -14.54
N THR A 41 0.87 -6.62 -13.24
CA THR A 41 -0.43 -6.55 -12.55
C THR A 41 -0.64 -5.12 -12.09
N LEU A 42 -1.78 -4.53 -12.46
CA LEU A 42 -2.18 -3.19 -12.02
C LEU A 42 -3.07 -3.31 -10.78
N TYR A 43 -2.62 -2.72 -9.68
CA TYR A 43 -3.40 -2.59 -8.46
C TYR A 43 -3.98 -1.18 -8.43
N ARG A 44 -5.31 -1.07 -8.43
CA ARG A 44 -6.03 0.20 -8.27
C ARG A 44 -6.69 0.21 -6.89
N LEU A 45 -6.28 1.14 -6.04
CA LEU A 45 -6.81 1.30 -4.70
C LEU A 45 -7.53 2.64 -4.58
N THR A 46 -8.79 2.61 -4.19
CA THR A 46 -9.55 3.82 -3.86
C THR A 46 -9.41 4.15 -2.38
N LEU A 47 -8.93 5.36 -2.09
CA LEU A 47 -8.66 5.88 -0.77
C LEU A 47 -9.63 6.99 -0.45
N SER A 48 -10.59 6.73 0.44
CA SER A 48 -11.52 7.74 0.94
C SER A 48 -11.03 8.35 2.24
N ASP A 49 -11.64 9.48 2.63
CA ASP A 49 -11.38 10.17 3.90
C ASP A 49 -9.94 10.67 4.07
N VAL A 50 -9.26 10.94 2.96
CA VAL A 50 -7.93 11.56 2.95
C VAL A 50 -8.09 13.07 3.20
N PRO A 51 -7.31 13.70 4.09
CA PRO A 51 -7.40 15.14 4.32
C PRO A 51 -7.32 15.94 3.02
N SER A 52 -8.21 16.91 2.81
CA SER A 52 -8.30 17.65 1.54
C SER A 52 -7.10 18.53 1.21
N VAL A 53 -6.20 18.74 2.18
CA VAL A 53 -4.91 19.43 2.00
C VAL A 53 -3.82 18.54 1.38
N THR A 54 -4.07 17.24 1.28
CA THR A 54 -3.14 16.25 0.72
C THR A 54 -2.99 16.47 -0.79
N ASN A 55 -1.74 16.46 -1.26
CA ASN A 55 -1.38 16.55 -2.66
C ASN A 55 -0.88 15.20 -3.20
N ALA A 56 -0.75 15.12 -4.53
CA ALA A 56 -0.27 13.91 -5.20
C ALA A 56 1.14 13.48 -4.75
N GLU A 57 1.99 14.44 -4.37
CA GLU A 57 3.38 14.20 -3.93
C GLU A 57 3.51 13.60 -2.52
N ASP A 58 2.47 13.75 -1.70
CA ASP A 58 2.41 13.20 -0.34
C ASP A 58 2.19 11.68 -0.35
N PHE A 59 1.78 11.10 -1.48
CA PHE A 59 1.62 9.67 -1.61
C PHE A 59 2.98 8.99 -1.82
N LYS A 60 3.23 7.94 -1.05
CA LYS A 60 4.40 7.06 -1.18
C LYS A 60 3.96 5.62 -1.29
N VAL A 61 4.65 4.86 -2.15
CA VAL A 61 4.41 3.43 -2.33
C VAL A 61 5.72 2.69 -2.24
N ASP A 62 5.82 1.81 -1.25
CA ASP A 62 7.03 1.04 -0.97
C ASP A 62 6.74 -0.45 -1.00
N LEU A 63 7.72 -1.23 -1.43
CA LEU A 63 7.71 -2.68 -1.25
C LEU A 63 8.26 -3.01 0.14
N ILE A 64 7.49 -3.72 0.95
CA ILE A 64 7.90 -4.22 2.26
C ILE A 64 8.20 -5.72 2.14
N GLY A 65 9.49 -6.05 2.28
CA GLY A 65 9.99 -7.40 2.01
C GLY A 65 9.82 -7.73 0.52
N SER A 66 9.18 -8.86 0.22
CA SER A 66 8.89 -9.30 -1.16
C SER A 66 7.41 -9.51 -1.47
N GLU A 67 6.53 -9.27 -0.49
CA GLU A 67 5.14 -9.74 -0.56
C GLU A 67 4.11 -8.63 -0.41
N PHE A 68 4.50 -7.45 0.06
CA PHE A 68 3.55 -6.41 0.42
C PHE A 68 3.92 -5.08 -0.22
N LEU A 69 2.95 -4.45 -0.86
CA LEU A 69 3.01 -3.02 -1.16
C LEU A 69 2.42 -2.25 0.02
N MET A 70 3.13 -1.22 0.45
CA MET A 70 2.68 -0.28 1.46
C MET A 70 2.44 1.06 0.80
N ILE A 71 1.20 1.52 0.79
CA ILE A 71 0.80 2.85 0.31
C ILE A 71 0.62 3.73 1.54
N ARG A 72 1.28 4.88 1.59
CA ARG A 72 1.25 5.82 2.72
C ARG A 72 0.97 7.22 2.20
N VAL A 73 0.31 8.02 3.03
CA VAL A 73 0.12 9.44 2.79
C VAL A 73 0.89 10.20 3.84
N ASP A 74 1.95 10.90 3.41
CA ASP A 74 2.82 11.67 4.28
C ASP A 74 2.03 12.69 5.10
N ASN A 75 2.50 12.98 6.31
CA ASN A 75 1.84 13.87 7.27
C ASN A 75 0.43 13.43 7.71
N THR A 76 0.07 12.17 7.47
CA THR A 76 -1.18 11.57 7.97
C THR A 76 -0.89 10.24 8.65
N THR A 77 -1.91 9.68 9.31
CA THR A 77 -1.85 8.32 9.88
C THR A 77 -2.30 7.26 8.90
N ILE A 78 -2.59 7.62 7.65
CA ILE A 78 -3.27 6.73 6.73
C ILE A 78 -2.27 5.92 5.90
N GLN A 79 -2.42 4.60 6.01
CA GLN A 79 -1.54 3.62 5.40
C GLN A 79 -2.35 2.39 4.97
N TRP A 80 -1.94 1.78 3.86
CA TRP A 80 -2.58 0.59 3.31
C TRP A 80 -1.55 -0.43 2.89
N ARG A 81 -1.81 -1.69 3.24
CA ARG A 81 -0.94 -2.81 2.90
C ARG A 81 -1.66 -3.75 1.96
N ILE A 82 -1.15 -3.89 0.74
CA ILE A 82 -1.67 -4.81 -0.27
C ILE A 82 -0.73 -6.02 -0.34
N ARG A 83 -1.29 -7.23 -0.20
CA ARG A 83 -0.54 -8.46 -0.46
C ARG A 83 -0.47 -8.72 -1.96
N LEU A 84 0.73 -8.91 -2.47
CA LEU A 84 0.99 -9.28 -3.85
C LEU A 84 0.63 -10.74 -4.10
N ASP A 85 0.07 -11.01 -5.28
CA ASP A 85 -0.21 -12.38 -5.71
C ASP A 85 1.09 -13.13 -6.05
N ASN A 86 2.03 -12.42 -6.68
CA ASN A 86 3.38 -12.91 -6.98
C ASN A 86 4.42 -12.13 -6.20
N ARG A 87 5.36 -12.85 -5.58
CA ARG A 87 6.43 -12.23 -4.80
C ARG A 87 7.46 -11.59 -5.71
N VAL A 88 7.94 -10.41 -5.33
CA VAL A 88 9.12 -9.81 -5.94
C VAL A 88 10.36 -10.57 -5.46
N PRO A 89 11.30 -10.96 -6.32
CA PRO A 89 12.50 -11.67 -5.89
C PRO A 89 13.30 -10.88 -4.83
N ASN A 90 13.66 -11.52 -3.71
CA ASN A 90 14.30 -10.88 -2.54
C ASN A 90 15.64 -10.17 -2.83
N HIS A 91 16.33 -10.55 -3.90
CA HIS A 91 17.61 -9.97 -4.29
C HIS A 91 17.45 -8.70 -5.13
N LEU A 92 16.21 -8.25 -5.38
CA LEU A 92 15.92 -7.06 -6.16
C LEU A 92 15.51 -5.90 -5.25
N VAL A 93 16.13 -4.76 -5.49
CA VAL A 93 15.61 -3.48 -5.02
C VAL A 93 14.55 -3.04 -6.02
N PHE A 94 13.29 -3.16 -5.62
CA PHE A 94 12.14 -2.80 -6.45
C PHE A 94 11.48 -1.53 -5.92
N TYR A 95 11.42 -0.51 -6.76
CA TYR A 95 10.65 0.71 -6.51
C TYR A 95 9.36 0.65 -7.34
N PRO A 96 8.18 0.45 -6.70
CA PRO A 96 6.93 0.36 -7.43
C PRO A 96 6.64 1.65 -8.20
N GLU A 97 6.38 1.53 -9.50
CA GLU A 97 5.84 2.65 -10.27
C GLU A 97 4.39 2.86 -9.84
N PHE A 98 4.05 4.09 -9.45
CA PHE A 98 2.70 4.45 -9.07
C PHE A 98 2.27 5.80 -9.63
N ALA A 99 0.96 5.96 -9.79
CA ALA A 99 0.30 7.20 -10.14
C ALA A 99 -0.89 7.42 -9.21
N VAL A 100 -1.26 8.68 -8.97
CA VAL A 100 -2.40 9.03 -8.14
C VAL A 100 -3.31 10.00 -8.85
N SER A 101 -4.62 9.88 -8.61
CA SER A 101 -5.64 10.76 -9.18
C SER A 101 -6.65 11.15 -8.12
N LEU A 102 -6.97 12.44 -8.04
CA LEU A 102 -8.05 12.93 -7.18
C LEU A 102 -9.39 12.61 -7.83
N LEU A 103 -10.22 11.78 -7.18
CA LEU A 103 -11.57 11.49 -7.64
C LEU A 103 -12.58 12.55 -7.20
N SER A 104 -12.51 12.94 -5.92
CA SER A 104 -13.38 13.98 -5.38
C SER A 104 -12.75 14.67 -4.18
N SER A 105 -13.11 15.92 -3.95
CA SER A 105 -12.72 16.67 -2.75
C SER A 105 -13.94 17.42 -2.23
N HIS A 106 -14.29 17.18 -0.97
CA HIS A 106 -15.43 17.83 -0.33
C HIS A 106 -15.06 18.33 1.07
N LYS A 107 -15.02 19.67 1.20
CA LYS A 107 -14.68 20.37 2.44
C LYS A 107 -13.31 19.96 2.99
N ARG A 108 -13.30 19.02 3.94
CA ARG A 108 -12.11 18.59 4.71
C ARG A 108 -11.55 17.25 4.26
N LEU A 109 -12.29 16.50 3.45
CA LEU A 109 -11.94 15.15 3.04
C LEU A 109 -11.94 15.04 1.52
N SER A 110 -11.15 14.10 1.02
CA SER A 110 -10.96 13.82 -0.38
C SER A 110 -10.88 12.31 -0.61
N THR A 111 -11.26 11.91 -1.81
CA THR A 111 -11.13 10.54 -2.30
C THR A 111 -10.12 10.53 -3.43
N TRP A 112 -9.15 9.64 -3.33
CA TRP A 112 -8.08 9.44 -4.30
C TRP A 112 -8.11 8.03 -4.86
N GLU A 113 -7.60 7.87 -6.08
CA GLU A 113 -7.21 6.58 -6.62
C GLU A 113 -5.69 6.50 -6.70
N VAL A 114 -5.14 5.39 -6.22
CA VAL A 114 -3.73 5.04 -6.33
C VAL A 114 -3.60 3.85 -7.25
N PHE A 115 -2.80 4.02 -8.30
CA PHE A 115 -2.50 2.99 -9.29
C PHE A 115 -1.08 2.54 -9.07
N VAL A 116 -0.86 1.26 -8.81
CA VAL A 116 0.48 0.68 -8.64
C VAL A 116 0.69 -0.41 -9.66
N ARG A 117 1.77 -0.32 -10.44
CA ARG A 117 2.17 -1.33 -11.42
C ARG A 117 3.24 -2.23 -10.84
N VAL A 118 2.99 -3.53 -10.88
CA VAL A 118 3.98 -4.54 -10.46
C VAL A 118 4.31 -5.44 -11.64
N PRO A 119 5.55 -5.42 -12.15
CA PRO A 119 5.97 -6.31 -13.22
C PRO A 119 5.79 -7.78 -12.84
N LYS A 120 5.41 -8.60 -13.82
CA LYS A 120 5.38 -10.07 -13.68
C LYS A 120 6.73 -10.70 -13.99
N PHE A 121 7.48 -10.06 -14.87
CA PHE A 121 8.78 -10.50 -15.33
C PHE A 121 9.82 -9.48 -14.87
N PHE A 122 10.80 -9.97 -14.12
CA PHE A 122 11.99 -9.21 -13.76
C PHE A 122 13.10 -9.74 -14.67
N ASP A 123 13.38 -9.06 -15.78
CA ASP A 123 14.50 -9.41 -16.66
C ASP A 123 15.78 -8.89 -16.02
N LEU A 124 16.56 -9.81 -15.45
CA LEU A 124 17.77 -9.51 -14.67
C LEU A 124 19.05 -9.85 -15.43
N ASN A 125 18.94 -10.13 -16.72
CA ASN A 125 20.13 -10.41 -17.51
C ASN A 125 20.99 -9.13 -17.56
N PRO A 126 22.23 -9.16 -17.06
CA PRO A 126 23.11 -8.00 -17.12
C PRO A 126 23.41 -7.69 -18.59
N THR A 127 22.91 -6.56 -19.07
CA THR A 127 23.25 -6.07 -20.41
C THR A 127 24.59 -5.34 -20.32
N THR A 128 25.64 -5.93 -20.89
CA THR A 128 26.92 -5.24 -21.05
C THR A 128 26.75 -4.10 -22.04
N LEU A 129 26.74 -2.85 -21.58
CA LEU A 129 26.83 -1.68 -22.45
C LEU A 129 28.25 -1.64 -23.04
N LYS A 130 28.38 -1.85 -24.35
CA LYS A 130 29.63 -1.57 -25.05
C LYS A 130 29.74 -0.07 -25.26
N ILE A 131 30.81 0.51 -24.74
CA ILE A 131 31.08 1.96 -24.79
C ILE A 131 31.22 2.47 -26.24
N ASP A 132 31.48 1.58 -27.19
CA ASP A 132 31.70 1.91 -28.61
C ASP A 132 30.41 2.18 -29.42
N GLU A 133 29.23 2.14 -28.80
CA GLU A 133 27.92 2.39 -29.44
C GLU A 133 27.25 3.72 -28.99
N LEU A 134 27.99 4.62 -28.33
CA LEU A 134 27.60 6.00 -27.99
C LEU A 134 28.30 7.02 -28.90
#